data_AF-A0A3E0E3D8-F1
#
_entry.id   AF-A0A3E0E3D8-F1
#
_cell.length_a   1.000
_cell.length_b   1.000
_cell.length_c   1.000
_cell.angle_alpha   90.00
_cell.angle_beta   90.00
_cell.angle_gamma   90.00
#
_symmetry.space_group_name_H-M   'P 1'
#
loop_
_entity.id
_entity.type
_entity.pdbx_description
1 polymer ?
#
loop_
_entity_poly.entity_id
_entity_poly.type
_entity_poly.pdbx_seq_one_letter_code
_entity_poly.pdbx_strand_id
1 'polypeptide(L)'
;MISAIILPDSWYEEASIFIAGLNSLRPRYFLITFPESPDFKSKSYLSSVGKLMASNQAFSAMHVVPKCFASGDKIDLWPSLIQSHSDMTWVSSLFFADSWEEVATALGDFSEEEENPDDFATHLTCQYQPSYTDILSQWANEGRNTYHPGDFFKEDILSAISQMRGNWLYWGHGEGDKLRGYSHLHTVDLLAHKCSTQLNSTLWFTCCTLDRNYPENIALAWYLSGATKCIFASPEKVDTESNKLLSEVWLEIAKNDNDKTVSSVILDVLRKNPEVFEKILNQYFLLGIPWVKGNL
;
A
#
# COMPACT_ATOMS: atom_id res chain seq x y z
N MET A 1 -15.05 -9.97 -2.48
CA MET A 1 -15.33 -8.79 -1.66
C MET A 1 -15.66 -7.66 -2.63
N ILE A 2 -16.69 -6.87 -2.34
CA ILE A 2 -17.04 -5.69 -3.14
C ILE A 2 -16.07 -4.57 -2.77
N SER A 3 -15.59 -3.87 -3.79
CA SER A 3 -14.55 -2.84 -3.73
C SER A 3 -15.03 -1.55 -4.38
N ALA A 4 -14.75 -0.42 -3.75
CA ALA A 4 -15.13 0.88 -4.31
C ALA A 4 -13.99 1.53 -5.08
N ILE A 5 -14.31 2.16 -6.20
CA ILE A 5 -13.42 3.11 -6.88
C ILE A 5 -14.09 4.47 -6.76
N ILE A 6 -13.38 5.40 -6.12
CA ILE A 6 -13.85 6.76 -5.89
C ILE A 6 -13.14 7.66 -6.90
N LEU A 7 -13.89 8.30 -7.80
CA LEU A 7 -13.33 9.04 -8.94
C LEU A 7 -14.05 10.38 -9.20
N PRO A 8 -13.43 11.31 -9.94
CA PRO A 8 -14.09 12.55 -10.35
C PRO A 8 -15.36 12.31 -11.17
N ASP A 9 -16.41 13.12 -10.97
CA ASP A 9 -17.68 13.02 -11.72
C ASP A 9 -17.47 12.99 -13.24
N SER A 10 -16.49 13.74 -13.75
CA SER A 10 -16.18 13.85 -15.18
C SER A 10 -15.75 12.52 -15.82
N TRP A 11 -15.21 11.57 -15.05
CA TRP A 11 -14.73 10.28 -15.54
C TRP A 11 -15.78 9.18 -15.47
N TYR A 12 -16.95 9.46 -14.89
CA TYR A 12 -17.93 8.43 -14.54
C TYR A 12 -18.47 7.65 -15.74
N GLU A 13 -18.75 8.31 -16.86
CA GLU A 13 -19.33 7.65 -18.04
C GLU A 13 -18.37 6.61 -18.63
N GLU A 14 -17.12 7.00 -18.86
CA GLU A 14 -16.07 6.12 -19.38
C GLU A 14 -15.74 4.99 -18.40
N ALA A 15 -15.61 5.34 -17.12
CA ALA A 15 -15.34 4.37 -16.07
C ALA A 15 -16.46 3.34 -15.93
N SER A 16 -17.72 3.76 -16.05
CA SER A 16 -18.88 2.86 -15.92
C SER A 16 -18.87 1.76 -16.98
N ILE A 17 -18.49 2.08 -18.22
CA ILE A 17 -18.42 1.11 -19.31
C ILE A 17 -17.33 0.07 -19.03
N PHE A 18 -16.13 0.53 -18.67
CA PHE A 18 -15.00 -0.35 -18.37
C PHE A 18 -15.28 -1.25 -17.15
N ILE A 19 -15.81 -0.67 -16.07
CA ILE A 19 -16.14 -1.42 -14.85
C ILE A 19 -17.28 -2.41 -15.08
N ALA A 20 -18.27 -2.09 -15.92
CA ALA A 20 -19.28 -3.07 -16.31
C ALA A 20 -18.64 -4.28 -17.02
N GLY A 21 -17.65 -4.04 -17.89
CA GLY A 21 -16.83 -5.08 -18.50
C GLY A 21 -16.12 -5.96 -17.47
N LEU A 22 -15.34 -5.38 -16.56
CA LEU A 22 -14.65 -6.12 -15.50
C LEU A 22 -15.61 -6.90 -14.60
N ASN A 23 -16.73 -6.29 -14.20
CA ASN A 23 -17.73 -6.94 -13.37
C ASN A 23 -18.48 -8.07 -14.06
N SER A 24 -18.57 -8.06 -15.40
CA SER A 24 -19.15 -9.17 -16.16
C SER A 24 -18.30 -10.44 -16.07
N LEU A 25 -16.98 -10.31 -15.88
CA LEU A 25 -16.06 -11.42 -15.64
C LEU A 25 -16.16 -11.90 -14.19
N ARG A 26 -16.09 -10.95 -13.23
CA ARG A 26 -16.26 -11.23 -11.81
C ARG A 26 -16.72 -9.96 -11.09
N PRO A 27 -17.96 -9.91 -10.56
CA PRO A 27 -18.45 -8.73 -9.84
C PRO A 27 -17.55 -8.41 -8.66
N ARG A 28 -16.88 -7.26 -8.71
CA ARG A 28 -15.91 -6.83 -7.71
C ARG A 28 -15.98 -5.34 -7.43
N TYR A 29 -16.37 -4.51 -8.39
CA TYR A 29 -16.20 -3.06 -8.29
C TYR A 29 -17.53 -2.32 -8.37
N PHE A 30 -17.62 -1.20 -7.66
CA PHE A 30 -18.64 -0.18 -7.92
C PHE A 30 -17.99 1.20 -7.86
N LEU A 31 -18.60 2.13 -8.56
CA LEU A 31 -18.10 3.50 -8.69
C LEU A 31 -18.82 4.40 -7.71
N ILE A 32 -18.05 5.26 -7.05
CA ILE A 32 -18.54 6.41 -6.29
C ILE A 32 -17.91 7.64 -6.91
N THR A 33 -18.71 8.66 -7.18
CA THR A 33 -18.19 9.88 -7.77
C THR A 33 -18.06 11.00 -6.73
N PHE A 34 -17.18 11.96 -7.00
CA PHE A 34 -17.11 13.20 -6.24
C PHE A 34 -17.01 14.41 -7.16
N PRO A 35 -17.56 15.57 -6.74
CA PRO A 35 -17.55 16.76 -7.55
C PRO A 35 -16.13 17.32 -7.70
N GLU A 36 -15.77 17.66 -8.93
CA GLU A 36 -14.57 18.42 -9.26
C GLU A 36 -14.75 19.86 -8.77
N SER A 37 -14.21 20.16 -7.60
CA SER A 37 -14.18 21.53 -7.09
C SER A 37 -12.74 22.03 -7.01
N PRO A 38 -12.42 23.24 -7.50
CA PRO A 38 -11.12 23.86 -7.22
C PRO A 38 -10.90 24.09 -5.70
N ASP A 39 -11.98 24.11 -4.91
CA ASP A 39 -11.96 24.17 -3.44
C ASP A 39 -12.13 22.78 -2.80
N PHE A 40 -11.80 21.69 -3.51
CA PHE A 40 -11.94 20.32 -3.01
C PHE A 40 -11.16 20.15 -1.69
N LYS A 41 -11.89 20.28 -0.59
CA LYS A 41 -11.48 19.80 0.72
C LYS A 41 -11.69 18.31 0.69
N SER A 42 -10.64 17.58 0.37
CA SER A 42 -10.54 16.12 0.21
C SER A 42 -11.15 15.24 1.31
N LYS A 43 -11.71 15.81 2.38
CA LYS A 43 -12.37 15.10 3.46
C LYS A 43 -13.88 15.38 3.57
N SER A 44 -14.44 16.36 2.84
CA SER A 44 -15.86 16.72 2.97
C SER A 44 -16.80 15.66 2.42
N TYR A 45 -16.37 14.87 1.44
CA TYR A 45 -17.17 13.84 0.80
C TYR A 45 -17.13 12.48 1.53
N LEU A 46 -16.21 12.29 2.48
CA LEU A 46 -15.97 10.99 3.15
C LEU A 46 -17.20 10.48 3.91
N SER A 47 -18.02 11.35 4.48
CA SER A 47 -19.28 10.93 5.14
C SER A 47 -20.27 10.32 4.14
N SER A 48 -20.33 10.87 2.92
CA SER A 48 -21.22 10.33 1.87
C SER A 48 -20.68 9.01 1.31
N VAL A 49 -19.36 8.92 1.14
CA VAL A 49 -18.67 7.66 0.82
C VAL A 49 -18.98 6.59 1.86
N GLY A 50 -18.87 6.90 3.16
CA GLY A 50 -19.14 5.94 4.23
C GLY A 50 -20.53 5.30 4.15
N LYS A 51 -21.56 6.09 3.84
CA LYS A 51 -22.93 5.57 3.64
C LYS A 51 -23.02 4.63 2.42
N LEU A 52 -22.38 5.01 1.31
CA LEU A 52 -22.35 4.19 0.09
C LEU A 52 -21.59 2.88 0.31
N MET A 53 -20.45 2.94 1.00
CA MET A 53 -19.66 1.77 1.41
C MET A 53 -20.49 0.79 2.25
N ALA A 54 -21.19 1.30 3.28
CA ALA A 54 -22.05 0.49 4.14
C ALA A 54 -23.21 -0.16 3.35
N SER A 55 -23.88 0.62 2.49
CA SER A 55 -24.99 0.11 1.67
C SER A 55 -24.59 -0.99 0.68
N ASN A 56 -23.35 -0.95 0.19
CA ASN A 56 -22.79 -1.94 -0.74
C ASN A 56 -21.95 -3.03 -0.05
N GLN A 57 -21.88 -3.01 1.29
CA GLN A 57 -21.06 -3.94 2.09
C GLN A 57 -19.60 -4.00 1.62
N ALA A 58 -19.05 -2.85 1.24
CA ALA A 58 -17.69 -2.74 0.72
C ALA A 58 -16.71 -2.36 1.84
N PHE A 59 -15.60 -3.10 1.94
CA PHE A 59 -14.64 -2.91 3.03
C PHE A 59 -13.34 -2.24 2.61
N SER A 60 -13.19 -1.88 1.34
CA SER A 60 -12.05 -1.11 0.86
C SER A 60 -12.40 -0.22 -0.32
N ALA A 61 -11.73 0.92 -0.40
CA ALA A 61 -11.87 1.87 -1.50
C ALA A 61 -10.51 2.34 -2.02
N MET A 62 -10.47 2.62 -3.32
CA MET A 62 -9.37 3.31 -3.98
C MET A 62 -9.83 4.70 -4.39
N HIS A 63 -9.21 5.72 -3.80
CA HIS A 63 -9.44 7.13 -4.10
C HIS A 63 -8.54 7.56 -5.25
N VAL A 64 -9.15 7.82 -6.39
CA VAL A 64 -8.47 8.35 -7.56
C VAL A 64 -8.39 9.86 -7.45
N VAL A 65 -7.17 10.39 -7.38
CA VAL A 65 -6.89 11.81 -7.18
C VAL A 65 -5.85 12.31 -8.19
N PRO A 66 -5.87 13.59 -8.59
CA PRO A 66 -4.91 14.13 -9.55
C PRO A 66 -3.45 13.98 -9.08
N LYS A 67 -2.49 13.80 -10.00
CA LYS A 67 -1.06 13.68 -9.65
C LYS A 67 -0.50 14.92 -8.98
N CYS A 68 -1.13 16.08 -9.16
CA CYS A 68 -0.75 17.27 -8.42
C CYS A 68 -0.91 17.11 -6.90
N PHE A 69 -1.70 16.14 -6.40
CA PHE A 69 -1.80 15.78 -4.98
C PHE A 69 -0.73 14.79 -4.51
N ALA A 70 0.05 14.21 -5.44
CA ALA A 70 1.15 13.31 -5.16
C ALA A 70 2.36 14.13 -4.69
N SER A 71 2.31 14.65 -3.48
CA SER A 71 3.44 15.36 -2.86
C SER A 71 3.38 15.31 -1.34
N GLY A 72 4.55 15.27 -0.70
CA GLY A 72 4.68 15.22 0.76
C GLY A 72 3.96 16.36 1.49
N ASP A 73 4.01 17.57 0.94
CA ASP A 73 3.37 18.77 1.52
C ASP A 73 1.83 18.73 1.48
N LYS A 74 1.25 17.80 0.70
CA LYS A 74 -0.20 17.62 0.54
C LYS A 74 -0.76 16.41 1.29
N ILE A 75 0.07 15.69 2.05
CA ILE A 75 -0.34 14.49 2.80
C ILE A 75 -1.50 14.76 3.77
N ASP A 76 -1.60 15.96 4.34
CA ASP A 76 -2.72 16.31 5.23
C ASP A 76 -4.09 16.32 4.54
N LEU A 77 -4.09 16.42 3.20
CA LEU A 77 -5.27 16.32 2.36
C LEU A 77 -5.65 14.85 2.10
N TRP A 78 -4.80 13.88 2.42
CA TRP A 78 -5.10 12.49 2.11
C TRP A 78 -6.09 11.89 3.15
N PRO A 79 -7.04 11.02 2.73
CA PRO A 79 -7.88 10.28 3.66
C PRO A 79 -7.04 9.30 4.46
N SER A 80 -7.27 9.21 5.78
CA SER A 80 -6.61 8.23 6.65
C SER A 80 -6.81 6.81 6.15
N LEU A 81 -5.88 5.90 6.44
CA LEU A 81 -5.96 4.51 6.03
C LEU A 81 -7.24 3.82 6.52
N ILE A 82 -7.59 4.00 7.80
CA ILE A 82 -8.79 3.41 8.38
C ILE A 82 -9.89 4.47 8.43
N GLN A 83 -11.04 4.12 7.83
CA GLN A 83 -12.21 4.97 7.78
C GLN A 83 -13.35 4.29 8.53
N SER A 84 -13.74 4.90 9.65
CA SER A 84 -14.77 4.39 10.55
C SER A 84 -16.05 5.21 10.41
N HIS A 85 -17.16 4.56 10.09
CA HIS A 85 -18.52 5.11 10.09
C HIS A 85 -19.37 4.37 11.13
N SER A 86 -20.53 4.91 11.52
CA SER A 86 -21.43 4.32 12.51
C SER A 86 -21.77 2.85 12.28
N ASP A 87 -21.75 2.41 11.01
CA ASP A 87 -22.26 1.10 10.60
C ASP A 87 -21.16 0.17 10.05
N MET A 88 -19.97 0.72 9.74
CA MET A 88 -18.91 -0.05 9.07
C MET A 88 -17.54 0.66 9.17
N THR A 89 -16.48 -0.14 9.25
CA THR A 89 -15.10 0.28 9.05
C THR A 89 -14.54 -0.28 7.74
N TRP A 90 -13.79 0.53 7.00
CA TRP A 90 -13.20 0.17 5.70
C TRP A 90 -11.79 0.75 5.53
N VAL A 91 -11.04 0.20 4.58
CA VAL A 91 -9.65 0.58 4.25
C VAL A 91 -9.62 1.50 3.03
N SER A 92 -8.96 2.65 3.18
CA SER A 92 -8.74 3.63 2.13
C SER A 92 -7.37 3.45 1.49
N SER A 93 -7.29 3.68 0.18
CA SER A 93 -6.03 3.81 -0.56
C SER A 93 -6.10 4.96 -1.56
N LEU A 94 -4.95 5.47 -1.98
CA LEU A 94 -4.83 6.58 -2.93
C LEU A 94 -4.16 6.16 -4.22
N PHE A 95 -4.78 6.46 -5.35
CA PHE A 95 -4.22 6.26 -6.68
C PHE A 95 -4.09 7.62 -7.37
N PHE A 96 -2.87 7.98 -7.77
CA PHE A 96 -2.61 9.27 -8.40
C PHE A 96 -2.66 9.14 -9.93
N ALA A 97 -3.62 9.80 -10.57
CA ALA A 97 -3.81 9.76 -12.02
C ALA A 97 -4.33 11.10 -12.54
N ASP A 98 -3.90 11.51 -13.74
CA ASP A 98 -4.43 12.70 -14.41
C ASP A 98 -5.44 12.36 -15.51
N SER A 99 -5.62 11.07 -15.82
CA SER A 99 -6.63 10.59 -16.75
C SER A 99 -7.19 9.22 -16.34
N TRP A 100 -8.38 8.89 -16.86
CA TRP A 100 -9.02 7.59 -16.62
C TRP A 100 -8.23 6.43 -17.25
N GLU A 101 -7.58 6.64 -18.40
CA GLU A 101 -6.80 5.61 -19.09
C GLU A 101 -5.66 5.06 -18.24
N GLU A 102 -5.02 5.90 -17.42
CA GLU A 102 -4.00 5.45 -16.47
C GLU A 102 -4.57 4.47 -15.44
N VAL A 103 -5.78 4.77 -14.93
CA VAL A 103 -6.49 3.92 -13.98
C VAL A 103 -6.95 2.62 -14.65
N ALA A 104 -7.52 2.71 -15.85
CA ALA A 104 -7.98 1.57 -16.62
C ALA A 104 -6.83 0.61 -16.97
N THR A 105 -5.67 1.15 -17.35
CA THR A 105 -4.45 0.36 -17.62
C THR A 105 -4.02 -0.40 -16.36
N ALA A 106 -3.90 0.30 -15.22
CA ALA A 106 -3.49 -0.33 -13.97
C ALA A 106 -4.49 -1.40 -13.45
N LEU A 107 -5.79 -1.19 -13.67
CA LEU A 107 -6.83 -2.18 -13.35
C LEU A 107 -6.87 -3.34 -14.35
N GLY A 108 -6.58 -3.08 -15.63
CA GLY A 108 -6.43 -4.09 -16.68
C GLY A 108 -5.29 -5.06 -16.36
N ASP A 109 -4.11 -4.53 -16.08
CA ASP A 109 -2.91 -5.29 -15.66
C ASP A 109 -3.09 -6.06 -14.34
N PHE A 110 -4.11 -5.69 -13.55
CA PHE A 110 -4.52 -6.43 -12.36
C PHE A 110 -5.50 -7.58 -12.67
N SER A 111 -6.24 -7.47 -13.77
CA SER A 111 -7.27 -8.43 -14.21
C SER A 111 -6.77 -9.48 -15.20
N GLU A 112 -5.74 -9.14 -15.99
CA GLU A 112 -5.12 -10.03 -16.97
C GLU A 112 -4.06 -10.90 -16.28
N GLU A 113 -4.39 -12.19 -16.21
CA GLU A 113 -3.53 -13.36 -16.00
C GLU A 113 -2.81 -13.55 -14.65
N GLU A 114 -3.10 -14.73 -14.09
CA GLU A 114 -2.33 -15.42 -13.07
C GLU A 114 -0.90 -15.64 -13.58
N GLU A 115 0.01 -14.67 -13.36
CA GLU A 115 1.41 -15.04 -13.16
C GLU A 115 1.41 -16.16 -12.11
N ASN A 116 2.12 -17.26 -12.43
CA ASN A 116 2.08 -18.48 -11.64
C ASN A 116 2.24 -18.10 -10.15
N PRO A 117 1.31 -18.44 -9.25
CA PRO A 117 1.39 -18.04 -7.84
C PRO A 117 2.73 -18.42 -7.18
N ASP A 118 3.39 -19.44 -7.72
CA ASP A 118 4.74 -19.89 -7.35
C ASP A 118 5.85 -18.87 -7.68
N ASP A 119 5.62 -17.93 -8.59
CA ASP A 119 6.57 -16.87 -8.98
C ASP A 119 6.51 -15.64 -8.06
N PHE A 120 5.50 -15.54 -7.19
CA PHE A 120 5.34 -14.43 -6.25
C PHE A 120 5.92 -14.77 -4.88
N ALA A 121 7.18 -14.37 -4.68
CA ALA A 121 7.84 -14.46 -3.38
C ALA A 121 7.57 -13.22 -2.51
N THR A 122 7.73 -13.40 -1.21
CA THR A 122 7.80 -12.29 -0.24
C THR A 122 9.25 -12.13 0.22
N HIS A 123 9.81 -10.98 -0.10
CA HIS A 123 11.20 -10.59 0.14
C HIS A 123 11.29 -9.68 1.36
N LEU A 124 12.17 -10.03 2.29
CA LEU A 124 12.20 -9.47 3.62
C LEU A 124 13.55 -8.81 3.91
N THR A 125 13.49 -7.55 4.30
CA THR A 125 14.67 -6.73 4.57
C THR A 125 14.50 -5.99 5.89
N CYS A 126 15.58 -5.61 6.55
CA CYS A 126 15.47 -4.79 7.75
C CYS A 126 16.71 -3.95 8.05
N GLN A 127 16.56 -2.99 8.95
CA GLN A 127 17.68 -2.33 9.61
C GLN A 127 18.32 -3.28 10.64
N TYR A 128 19.65 -3.22 10.79
CA TYR A 128 20.38 -3.96 11.82
C TYR A 128 20.06 -3.42 13.23
N GLN A 129 18.98 -3.93 13.83
CA GLN A 129 18.54 -3.63 15.19
C GLN A 129 17.78 -4.85 15.74
N PRO A 130 18.01 -5.26 17.01
CA PRO A 130 17.48 -6.51 17.55
C PRO A 130 15.98 -6.73 17.31
N SER A 131 15.15 -5.72 17.58
CA SER A 131 13.71 -5.80 17.37
C SER A 131 13.31 -6.15 15.93
N TYR A 132 14.04 -5.66 14.93
CA TYR A 132 13.74 -5.90 13.52
C TYR A 132 14.38 -7.17 12.98
N THR A 133 15.55 -7.56 13.48
CA THR A 133 16.19 -8.84 13.14
C THR A 133 15.43 -10.03 13.74
N ASP A 134 14.82 -9.85 14.92
CA ASP A 134 13.93 -10.85 15.52
C ASP A 134 12.69 -11.08 14.65
N ILE A 135 12.04 -9.99 14.20
CA ILE A 135 10.91 -10.05 13.26
C ILE A 135 11.34 -10.75 11.97
N LEU A 136 12.48 -10.35 11.38
CA LEU A 136 13.00 -10.97 10.16
C LEU A 136 13.16 -12.50 10.34
N SER A 137 13.67 -12.92 11.49
CA SER A 137 13.86 -14.35 11.81
C SER A 137 12.55 -15.09 11.97
N GLN A 138 11.53 -14.47 12.59
CA GLN A 138 10.20 -15.08 12.72
C GLN A 138 9.55 -15.33 11.36
N TRP A 139 9.69 -14.38 10.43
CA TRP A 139 9.18 -14.55 9.06
C TRP A 139 10.06 -15.53 8.25
N ALA A 140 11.37 -15.57 8.49
CA ALA A 140 12.28 -16.54 7.85
C ALA A 140 11.90 -17.99 8.18
N ASN A 141 11.49 -18.26 9.41
CA ASN A 141 11.03 -19.59 9.86
C ASN A 141 9.81 -20.11 9.09
N GLU A 142 9.15 -19.25 8.33
CA GLU A 142 7.95 -19.52 7.54
C GLU A 142 8.27 -19.68 6.05
N GLY A 143 9.56 -19.78 5.72
CA GLY A 143 10.06 -20.03 4.37
C GLY A 143 10.09 -18.79 3.47
N ARG A 144 10.04 -17.58 4.04
CA ARG A 144 10.12 -16.32 3.27
C ARG A 144 11.58 -15.97 2.93
N ASN A 145 11.78 -15.26 1.81
CA ASN A 145 13.12 -14.88 1.35
C ASN A 145 13.65 -13.71 2.18
N THR A 146 14.76 -13.91 2.90
CA THR A 146 15.29 -12.90 3.82
C THR A 146 16.66 -12.40 3.39
N TYR A 147 16.89 -11.11 3.60
CA TYR A 147 18.16 -10.45 3.36
C TYR A 147 18.61 -9.81 4.66
N HIS A 148 19.28 -10.57 5.52
CA HIS A 148 19.66 -10.08 6.83
C HIS A 148 20.79 -9.04 6.72
N PRO A 149 20.71 -7.87 7.39
CA PRO A 149 21.69 -6.78 7.21
C PRO A 149 23.10 -7.08 7.75
N GLY A 150 23.30 -8.21 8.44
CA GLY A 150 24.62 -8.73 8.80
C GLY A 150 25.30 -9.54 7.68
N ASP A 151 24.54 -9.96 6.66
CA ASP A 151 24.98 -10.87 5.61
C ASP A 151 25.02 -10.23 4.23
N PHE A 152 24.36 -9.07 4.06
CA PHE A 152 24.26 -8.35 2.79
C PHE A 152 24.76 -6.90 2.94
N PHE A 153 25.54 -6.44 1.96
CA PHE A 153 25.90 -5.03 1.81
C PHE A 153 24.93 -4.30 0.87
N LYS A 154 25.13 -2.99 0.73
CA LYS A 154 24.31 -2.10 -0.10
C LYS A 154 24.14 -2.62 -1.52
N GLU A 155 25.24 -2.93 -2.18
CA GLU A 155 25.23 -3.38 -3.58
C GLU A 155 24.52 -4.73 -3.75
N ASP A 156 24.69 -5.64 -2.78
CA ASP A 156 24.03 -6.94 -2.81
C ASP A 156 22.51 -6.79 -2.73
N ILE A 157 22.02 -5.92 -1.83
CA ILE A 157 20.58 -5.71 -1.69
C ILE A 157 19.99 -4.91 -2.85
N LEU A 158 20.70 -3.92 -3.40
CA LEU A 158 20.24 -3.18 -4.58
C LEU A 158 20.15 -4.12 -5.80
N SER A 159 21.16 -4.97 -5.99
CA SER A 159 21.12 -6.00 -7.01
C SER A 159 19.94 -6.95 -6.80
N ALA A 160 19.70 -7.40 -5.56
CA ALA A 160 18.56 -8.26 -5.26
C ALA A 160 17.21 -7.58 -5.53
N ILE A 161 17.03 -6.32 -5.11
CA ILE A 161 15.82 -5.52 -5.34
C ILE A 161 15.49 -5.47 -6.84
N SER A 162 16.48 -5.24 -7.71
CA SER A 162 16.25 -5.18 -9.17
C SER A 162 15.64 -6.46 -9.77
N GLN A 163 15.77 -7.58 -9.07
CA GLN A 163 15.28 -8.91 -9.48
C GLN A 163 14.07 -9.38 -8.66
N MET A 164 13.63 -8.65 -7.64
CA MET A 164 12.50 -9.04 -6.81
C MET A 164 11.20 -9.10 -7.63
N ARG A 165 10.37 -10.08 -7.29
CA ARG A 165 9.00 -10.25 -7.80
C ARG A 165 8.07 -10.50 -6.63
N GLY A 166 6.79 -10.17 -6.76
CA GLY A 166 5.84 -10.31 -5.66
C GLY A 166 5.94 -9.17 -4.66
N ASN A 167 6.26 -9.45 -3.40
CA ASN A 167 6.17 -8.47 -2.32
C ASN A 167 7.54 -8.13 -1.73
N TRP A 168 7.73 -6.87 -1.35
CA TRP A 168 8.89 -6.43 -0.59
C TRP A 168 8.47 -5.84 0.76
N LEU A 169 8.88 -6.46 1.86
CA LEU A 169 8.65 -5.99 3.22
C LEU A 169 9.98 -5.46 3.79
N TYR A 170 9.88 -4.33 4.49
CA TYR A 170 11.01 -3.73 5.18
C TYR A 170 10.63 -3.25 6.58
N TRP A 171 11.47 -3.56 7.56
CA TRP A 171 11.37 -3.09 8.95
C TRP A 171 12.59 -2.26 9.34
N GLY A 172 12.37 -1.04 9.79
CA GLY A 172 13.46 -0.16 10.17
C GLY A 172 13.05 1.29 10.29
N HIS A 173 14.04 2.15 10.50
CA HIS A 173 13.85 3.58 10.42
C HIS A 173 13.97 4.05 8.96
N GLY A 174 13.04 4.92 8.56
CA GLY A 174 13.12 5.70 7.34
C GLY A 174 13.32 7.18 7.64
N GLU A 175 13.79 7.89 6.63
CA GLU A 175 13.80 9.34 6.52
C GLU A 175 13.19 9.72 5.17
N GLY A 176 12.93 11.00 4.94
CA GLY A 176 12.28 11.46 3.71
C GLY A 176 12.94 10.96 2.42
N ASP A 177 14.26 10.71 2.40
CA ASP A 177 15.00 10.34 1.20
C ASP A 177 15.66 8.94 1.24
N LYS A 178 15.57 8.19 2.37
CA LYS A 178 16.31 6.92 2.54
C LYS A 178 15.69 5.95 3.55
N LEU A 179 16.01 4.66 3.38
CA LEU A 179 15.82 3.60 4.37
C LEU A 179 17.12 3.29 5.10
N ARG A 180 17.09 3.00 6.41
CA ARG A 180 18.29 2.64 7.19
C ARG A 180 18.66 1.16 7.09
N GLY A 181 19.94 0.85 7.28
CA GLY A 181 20.48 -0.50 7.03
C GLY A 181 21.15 -0.59 5.65
N TYR A 182 22.01 -1.59 5.46
CA TYR A 182 22.78 -1.78 4.21
C TYR A 182 23.53 -0.49 3.77
N SER A 183 24.17 0.23 4.69
CA SER A 183 24.79 1.54 4.42
C SER A 183 23.85 2.62 3.87
N HIS A 184 22.55 2.51 4.19
CA HIS A 184 21.44 3.34 3.74
C HIS A 184 21.10 3.18 2.25
N LEU A 185 19.81 2.92 1.99
CA LEU A 185 19.23 2.85 0.65
C LEU A 185 18.58 4.20 0.34
N HIS A 186 19.23 5.04 -0.46
CA HIS A 186 18.67 6.33 -0.84
C HIS A 186 17.70 6.18 -2.01
N THR A 187 16.82 7.17 -2.17
CA THR A 187 15.84 7.23 -3.27
C THR A 187 16.51 7.05 -4.63
N VAL A 188 17.64 7.73 -4.88
CA VAL A 188 18.39 7.62 -6.14
C VAL A 188 18.91 6.21 -6.39
N ASP A 189 19.33 5.50 -5.35
CA ASP A 189 19.85 4.13 -5.46
C ASP A 189 18.72 3.16 -5.81
N LEU A 190 17.58 3.30 -5.13
CA LEU A 190 16.40 2.48 -5.38
C LEU A 190 15.86 2.70 -6.79
N LEU A 191 15.75 3.96 -7.23
CA LEU A 191 15.26 4.27 -8.58
C LEU A 191 16.21 3.76 -9.67
N ALA A 192 17.52 3.78 -9.44
CA ALA A 192 18.51 3.22 -10.36
C ALA A 192 18.45 1.67 -10.42
N HIS A 193 18.00 1.01 -9.35
CA HIS A 193 17.88 -0.43 -9.24
C HIS A 193 16.42 -0.90 -9.16
N LYS A 194 15.51 -0.14 -9.77
CA LYS A 194 14.09 -0.48 -9.80
C LYS A 194 13.90 -1.88 -10.39
N CYS A 195 12.96 -2.63 -9.81
CA CYS A 195 12.59 -3.96 -10.28
C CYS A 195 12.23 -3.93 -11.78
N SER A 196 12.67 -4.94 -12.52
CA SER A 196 12.34 -5.09 -13.95
C SER A 196 10.85 -5.36 -14.19
N THR A 197 10.20 -6.03 -13.23
CA THR A 197 8.75 -6.23 -13.16
C THR A 197 8.22 -5.46 -11.96
N GLN A 198 7.05 -4.84 -12.08
CA GLN A 198 6.42 -4.14 -10.97
C GLN A 198 6.09 -5.12 -9.83
N LEU A 199 6.50 -4.78 -8.60
CA LEU A 199 6.12 -5.54 -7.41
C LEU A 199 4.60 -5.49 -7.18
N ASN A 200 4.02 -6.55 -6.63
CA ASN A 200 2.64 -6.54 -6.15
C ASN A 200 2.47 -5.56 -5.00
N SER A 201 3.35 -5.63 -4.00
CA SER A 201 3.32 -4.68 -2.90
C SER A 201 4.70 -4.37 -2.34
N THR A 202 4.84 -3.16 -1.82
CA THR A 202 5.98 -2.72 -1.02
C THR A 202 5.43 -2.30 0.34
N LEU A 203 5.73 -3.04 1.39
CA LEU A 203 5.19 -2.81 2.73
C LEU A 203 6.30 -2.38 3.68
N TRP A 204 6.40 -1.08 3.91
CA TRP A 204 7.44 -0.50 4.74
C TRP A 204 6.88 -0.16 6.13
N PHE A 205 7.13 -1.07 7.08
CA PHE A 205 6.84 -0.90 8.49
C PHE A 205 7.89 0.03 9.13
N THR A 206 7.81 1.30 8.75
CA THR A 206 8.85 2.31 8.94
C THR A 206 8.27 3.64 9.37
N CYS A 207 9.10 4.48 9.98
CA CYS A 207 8.79 5.88 10.19
C CYS A 207 9.18 6.76 8.99
N CYS A 208 8.45 7.85 8.78
CA CYS A 208 8.84 9.02 7.97
C CYS A 208 9.29 8.75 6.51
N THR A 209 8.85 7.66 5.88
CA THR A 209 9.13 7.39 4.46
C THR A 209 8.21 8.18 3.51
N LEU A 210 7.11 8.71 4.03
CA LEU A 210 6.26 9.73 3.41
C LEU A 210 6.43 11.10 4.13
N ASP A 211 7.65 11.51 4.45
CA ASP A 211 7.88 12.74 5.23
C ASP A 211 7.26 13.98 4.55
N ARG A 212 6.42 14.71 5.30
CA ARG A 212 5.68 15.88 4.81
C ARG A 212 6.59 17.05 4.44
N ASN A 213 7.80 17.09 5.00
CA ASN A 213 8.79 18.13 4.72
C ASN A 213 9.53 17.87 3.39
N TYR A 214 9.33 16.70 2.77
CA TYR A 214 9.95 16.31 1.51
C TYR A 214 8.86 16.14 0.45
N PRO A 215 8.69 17.13 -0.45
CA PRO A 215 7.73 17.04 -1.55
C PRO A 215 7.90 15.75 -2.37
N GLU A 216 9.15 15.38 -2.64
CA GLU A 216 9.56 14.11 -3.24
C GLU A 216 10.24 13.25 -2.18
N ASN A 217 9.43 12.49 -1.44
CA ASN A 217 9.95 11.50 -0.48
C ASN A 217 10.12 10.12 -1.12
N ILE A 218 10.90 9.26 -0.47
CA ILE A 218 11.33 7.96 -0.95
C ILE A 218 10.16 7.03 -1.27
N ALA A 219 9.12 6.97 -0.45
CA ALA A 219 7.97 6.09 -0.70
C ALA A 219 7.15 6.56 -1.90
N LEU A 220 6.94 7.89 -2.00
CA LEU A 220 6.21 8.47 -3.12
C LEU A 220 6.98 8.33 -4.43
N ALA A 221 8.30 8.62 -4.43
CA ALA A 221 9.15 8.45 -5.59
C ALA A 221 9.19 6.98 -6.06
N TRP A 222 9.30 6.04 -5.12
CA TRP A 222 9.25 4.60 -5.42
C TRP A 222 7.92 4.21 -6.07
N TYR A 223 6.79 4.62 -5.49
CA TYR A 223 5.47 4.35 -6.04
C TYR A 223 5.26 4.97 -7.43
N LEU A 224 5.52 6.27 -7.58
CA LEU A 224 5.32 6.99 -8.84
C LEU A 224 6.25 6.52 -9.96
N SER A 225 7.38 5.88 -9.64
CA SER A 225 8.25 5.26 -10.63
C SER A 225 7.66 4.00 -11.28
N GLY A 226 6.53 3.50 -10.78
CA GLY A 226 5.92 2.24 -11.22
C GLY A 226 6.68 1.01 -10.71
N ALA A 227 7.45 1.13 -9.63
CA ALA A 227 8.18 0.01 -9.04
C ALA A 227 7.28 -1.01 -8.32
N THR A 228 6.13 -0.55 -7.82
CA THR A 228 5.16 -1.36 -7.07
C THR A 228 3.74 -0.96 -7.43
N LYS A 229 2.80 -1.92 -7.43
CA LYS A 229 1.36 -1.69 -7.63
C LYS A 229 0.71 -1.07 -6.38
N CYS A 230 1.30 -1.31 -5.21
CA CYS A 230 0.79 -0.89 -3.92
C CYS A 230 1.95 -0.57 -2.96
N ILE A 231 1.88 0.52 -2.20
CA ILE A 231 2.85 0.82 -1.13
C ILE A 231 2.16 1.18 0.18
N PHE A 232 2.65 0.59 1.28
CA PHE A 232 2.28 0.93 2.65
C PHE A 232 3.45 1.63 3.32
N ALA A 233 3.26 2.89 3.72
CA ALA A 233 4.33 3.75 4.25
C ALA A 233 3.78 4.79 5.23
N SER A 234 4.65 5.38 6.05
CA SER A 234 4.25 6.33 7.11
C SER A 234 4.83 7.72 6.90
N PRO A 235 4.06 8.80 7.12
CA PRO A 235 4.58 10.16 7.10
C PRO A 235 5.20 10.59 8.43
N GLU A 236 5.01 9.80 9.49
CA GLU A 236 5.31 10.19 10.86
C GLU A 236 6.19 9.16 11.57
N LYS A 237 6.55 9.47 12.81
CA LYS A 237 7.34 8.56 13.63
C LYS A 237 6.45 7.47 14.18
N VAL A 238 6.68 6.24 13.73
CA VAL A 238 6.05 5.06 14.30
C VAL A 238 6.97 4.44 15.34
N ASP A 239 6.40 4.14 16.50
CA ASP A 239 7.11 3.52 17.60
C ASP A 239 7.55 2.09 17.24
N THR A 240 8.75 1.70 17.65
CA THR A 240 9.35 0.39 17.31
C THR A 240 8.50 -0.78 17.84
N GLU A 241 7.94 -0.67 19.05
CA GLU A 241 7.08 -1.73 19.61
C GLU A 241 5.75 -1.81 18.87
N SER A 242 5.21 -0.67 18.43
CA SER A 242 4.02 -0.65 17.57
C SER A 242 4.27 -1.34 16.23
N ASN A 243 5.43 -1.11 15.61
CA ASN A 243 5.82 -1.80 14.36
C ASN A 243 6.03 -3.29 14.55
N LYS A 244 6.64 -3.67 15.68
CA LYS A 244 6.80 -5.07 16.04
C LYS A 244 5.46 -5.77 16.22
N LEU A 245 4.58 -5.20 17.04
CA LEU A 245 3.24 -5.74 17.27
C LEU A 245 2.43 -5.84 15.97
N LEU A 246 2.47 -4.79 15.14
CA LEU A 246 1.81 -4.81 13.83
C LEU A 246 2.35 -5.93 12.94
N SER A 247 3.68 -6.09 12.87
CA SER A 247 4.31 -7.13 12.05
C SER A 247 3.98 -8.55 12.53
N GLU A 248 3.99 -8.79 13.84
CA GLU A 248 3.68 -10.09 14.43
C GLU A 248 2.24 -10.51 14.11
N VAL A 249 1.28 -9.59 14.25
CA VAL A 249 -0.13 -9.86 13.92
C VAL A 249 -0.34 -9.96 12.42
N TRP A 250 0.36 -9.16 11.62
CA TRP A 250 0.32 -9.27 10.16
C TRP A 250 0.79 -10.66 9.70
N LEU A 251 1.92 -11.13 10.24
CA LEU A 251 2.46 -12.46 9.98
C LEU A 251 1.48 -13.57 10.39
N GLU A 252 0.87 -13.46 11.58
CA GLU A 252 -0.13 -14.41 12.05
C GLU A 252 -1.31 -14.53 11.06
N ILE A 253 -1.80 -13.40 10.55
CA ILE A 253 -2.91 -13.36 9.61
C ILE A 253 -2.52 -13.93 8.26
N ALA A 254 -1.32 -13.60 7.78
CA ALA A 254 -0.87 -13.94 6.44
C ALA A 254 -0.57 -15.45 6.28
N LYS A 255 -0.06 -16.12 7.33
CA LYS A 255 0.14 -17.58 7.34
C LYS A 255 -1.12 -18.41 7.15
N ASN A 256 -2.26 -17.88 7.59
CA ASN A 256 -3.50 -18.63 7.65
C ASN A 256 -4.27 -18.60 6.33
N ASP A 257 -3.91 -17.72 5.38
CA ASP A 257 -4.60 -17.56 4.10
C ASP A 257 -3.76 -16.76 3.10
N ASN A 258 -3.18 -17.46 2.12
CA ASN A 258 -2.31 -16.87 1.09
C ASN A 258 -3.08 -16.05 0.03
N ASP A 259 -4.41 -16.13 -0.01
CA ASP A 259 -5.22 -15.46 -1.04
C ASP A 259 -5.72 -14.06 -0.62
N LYS A 260 -5.29 -13.57 0.54
CA LYS A 260 -5.73 -12.27 1.07
C LYS A 260 -5.12 -11.11 0.31
N THR A 261 -5.95 -10.09 0.09
CA THR A 261 -5.46 -8.79 -0.39
C THR A 261 -4.82 -8.00 0.74
N VAL A 262 -3.97 -7.03 0.41
CA VAL A 262 -3.39 -6.11 1.41
C VAL A 262 -4.49 -5.46 2.26
N SER A 263 -5.58 -4.97 1.65
CA SER A 263 -6.71 -4.41 2.40
C SER A 263 -7.40 -5.42 3.33
N SER A 264 -7.51 -6.69 2.92
CA SER A 264 -8.12 -7.74 3.74
C SER A 264 -7.25 -8.06 4.95
N VAL A 265 -5.92 -8.11 4.78
CA VAL A 265 -4.99 -8.28 5.90
C VAL A 265 -5.09 -7.11 6.88
N ILE A 266 -5.12 -5.86 6.39
CA ILE A 266 -5.28 -4.66 7.25
C ILE A 266 -6.57 -4.73 8.07
N LEU A 267 -7.70 -5.14 7.47
CA LEU A 267 -8.97 -5.30 8.19
C LEU A 267 -8.91 -6.39 9.25
N ASP A 268 -8.25 -7.51 8.95
CA ASP A 268 -8.11 -8.60 9.91
C ASP A 268 -7.18 -8.23 11.07
N VAL A 269 -6.12 -7.46 10.80
CA VAL A 269 -5.26 -6.86 11.83
C VAL A 269 -6.12 -5.97 12.73
N LEU A 270 -6.92 -5.08 12.14
CA LEU A 270 -7.81 -4.21 12.88
C LEU A 270 -8.79 -5.00 13.77
N ARG A 271 -9.35 -6.10 13.27
CA ARG A 271 -10.31 -6.95 14.02
C ARG A 271 -9.71 -7.62 15.25
N LYS A 272 -8.40 -7.81 15.32
CA LYS A 272 -7.72 -8.43 16.48
C LYS A 272 -7.83 -7.57 17.73
N ASN A 273 -7.64 -6.25 17.57
CA ASN A 273 -7.82 -5.27 18.63
C ASN A 273 -8.08 -3.88 17.99
N PRO A 274 -9.36 -3.52 17.76
CA PRO A 274 -9.71 -2.34 16.98
C PRO A 274 -9.11 -1.05 17.51
N GLU A 275 -9.16 -0.80 18.82
CA GLU A 275 -8.65 0.44 19.41
C GLU A 275 -7.13 0.59 19.24
N VAL A 276 -6.38 -0.49 19.49
CA VAL A 276 -4.92 -0.49 19.38
C VAL A 276 -4.50 -0.38 17.92
N PHE A 277 -5.06 -1.21 17.05
CA PHE A 277 -4.62 -1.26 15.65
C PHE A 277 -5.15 -0.11 14.81
N GLU A 278 -6.29 0.49 15.12
CA GLU A 278 -6.71 1.74 14.46
C GLU A 278 -5.70 2.85 14.72
N LYS A 279 -5.21 2.97 15.96
CA LYS A 279 -4.16 3.95 16.31
C LYS A 279 -2.84 3.66 15.61
N ILE A 280 -2.44 2.40 15.47
CA ILE A 280 -1.19 2.04 14.78
C ILE A 280 -1.32 2.24 13.27
N LEU A 281 -2.36 1.68 12.65
CA LEU A 281 -2.60 1.70 11.20
C LEU A 281 -2.83 3.12 10.67
N ASN A 282 -3.47 4.01 11.44
CA ASN A 282 -3.65 5.41 11.01
C ASN A 282 -2.36 6.25 11.03
N GLN A 283 -1.23 5.69 11.46
CA GLN A 283 0.09 6.28 11.23
C GLN A 283 0.63 5.96 9.84
N TYR A 284 -0.10 5.22 9.02
CA TYR A 284 0.29 4.79 7.69
C TYR A 284 -0.72 5.26 6.63
N PHE A 285 -0.23 5.33 5.40
CA PHE A 285 -1.04 5.44 4.20
C PHE A 285 -0.80 4.22 3.31
N LEU A 286 -1.83 3.91 2.51
CA LEU A 286 -1.76 2.93 1.44
C LEU A 286 -1.92 3.68 0.10
N LEU A 287 -0.92 3.57 -0.77
CA LEU A 287 -0.97 4.14 -2.12
C LEU A 287 -1.05 3.01 -3.15
N GLY A 288 -1.75 3.22 -4.25
CA GLY A 288 -1.97 2.25 -5.32
C GLY A 288 -3.20 1.37 -5.12
N ILE A 289 -3.14 0.17 -5.70
CA ILE A 289 -4.27 -0.77 -5.74
C ILE A 289 -4.27 -1.58 -4.43
N PRO A 290 -5.29 -1.45 -3.56
CA PRO A 290 -5.30 -2.10 -2.24
C PRO A 290 -5.69 -3.59 -2.32
N TRP A 291 -6.09 -4.05 -3.51
CA TRP A 291 -6.58 -5.40 -3.78
C TRP A 291 -5.50 -6.33 -4.30
N VAL A 292 -4.24 -5.88 -4.38
CA VAL A 292 -3.10 -6.75 -4.70
C VAL A 292 -3.07 -7.92 -3.73
N LYS A 293 -2.96 -9.13 -4.27
CA LYS A 293 -2.84 -10.34 -3.47
C LYS A 293 -1.48 -10.34 -2.81
N GLY A 294 -1.52 -10.67 -1.54
CA GLY A 294 -0.35 -10.92 -0.77
C GLY A 294 -0.20 -12.41 -0.54
N ASN A 295 0.68 -13.08 -1.29
CA ASN A 295 1.42 -14.23 -0.75
C ASN A 295 2.34 -13.73 0.40
N LEU A 296 1.77 -13.00 1.36
CA LEU A 296 2.43 -12.27 2.44
C LEU A 296 2.94 -13.30 3.44
#